data_AF-A0A6F8T8T7-F1
#
_entry.id   AF-A0A6F8T8T7-F1
#
_cell.length_a   1.000
_cell.length_b   1.000
_cell.length_c   1.000
_cell.angle_alpha   90.00
_cell.angle_beta   90.00
_cell.angle_gamma   90.00
#
_symmetry.space_group_name_H-M   'P 1'
#
loop_
_entity.id
_entity.type
_entity.pdbx_description
1 polymer ?
#
loop_
_entity_poly.entity_id
_entity_poly.type
_entity_poly.pdbx_seq_one_letter_code
_entity_poly.pdbx_strand_id
1 'polypeptide(L)'
;MKYSFIAQNKKAWPIDVMCQLLGVTRSGFYNYLKCNKPPDPLHVEMLDWVKKLAESSHYTYGSRRMKKALNALGYPVGRNKARNLMKEAGIHARYRKKYSDVVKQIDTHQLSDFF
;
A
#
# COMPACT_ATOMS: atom_id res chain seq x y z
N MET A 1 -4.50 -21.88 -19.02
CA MET A 1 -5.82 -21.67 -19.66
C MET A 1 -6.99 -22.45 -19.01
N LYS A 2 -6.83 -23.13 -17.87
CA LYS A 2 -7.96 -23.86 -17.23
C LYS A 2 -8.96 -22.93 -16.53
N TYR A 3 -8.49 -21.94 -15.76
CA TYR A 3 -9.37 -21.04 -15.01
C TYR A 3 -10.17 -20.07 -15.88
N SER A 4 -9.63 -19.66 -17.04
CA SER A 4 -10.34 -18.81 -18.01
C SER A 4 -11.55 -19.52 -18.60
N PHE A 5 -11.45 -20.81 -18.88
CA PHE A 5 -12.56 -21.64 -19.35
C PHE A 5 -13.70 -21.71 -18.31
N ILE A 6 -13.34 -21.95 -17.03
CA ILE A 6 -14.32 -21.95 -15.93
C ILE A 6 -14.97 -20.58 -15.80
N ALA A 7 -14.20 -19.48 -15.92
CA ALA A 7 -14.73 -18.14 -15.80
C ALA A 7 -15.73 -17.77 -16.91
N GLN A 8 -15.53 -18.26 -18.13
CA GLN A 8 -16.45 -18.09 -19.26
C GLN A 8 -17.74 -18.89 -19.08
N ASN A 9 -17.63 -20.13 -18.58
CA ASN A 9 -18.75 -21.08 -18.49
C ASN A 9 -19.46 -21.11 -17.13
N LYS A 10 -19.02 -20.31 -16.15
CA LYS A 10 -19.60 -20.24 -14.79
C LYS A 10 -21.10 -19.90 -14.72
N LYS A 11 -21.67 -19.33 -15.79
CA LYS A 11 -23.10 -19.02 -15.88
C LYS A 11 -23.96 -20.22 -16.29
N ALA A 12 -23.37 -21.16 -17.04
CA ALA A 12 -24.05 -22.32 -17.58
C ALA A 12 -23.90 -23.56 -16.69
N TRP A 13 -22.80 -23.68 -15.95
CA TRP A 13 -22.46 -24.88 -15.18
C TRP A 13 -21.98 -24.58 -13.76
N PRO A 14 -22.21 -25.49 -12.79
CA PRO A 14 -21.67 -25.36 -11.45
C PRO A 14 -20.14 -25.43 -11.46
N ILE A 15 -19.51 -24.48 -10.77
CA ILE A 15 -18.04 -24.34 -10.70
C ILE A 15 -17.39 -25.61 -10.13
N ASP A 16 -18.04 -26.28 -9.18
CA ASP A 16 -17.50 -27.49 -8.53
C ASP A 16 -17.25 -28.62 -9.52
N VAL A 17 -18.20 -28.86 -10.44
CA VAL A 17 -18.08 -29.90 -11.48
C VAL A 17 -16.97 -29.55 -12.47
N MET A 18 -16.88 -28.28 -12.88
CA MET A 18 -15.81 -27.84 -13.78
C MET A 18 -14.43 -27.93 -13.12
N CYS A 19 -14.33 -27.61 -11.83
CA CYS A 19 -13.09 -27.74 -11.06
C CYS A 19 -12.64 -29.21 -10.98
N GLN A 20 -13.56 -30.13 -10.70
CA GLN A 20 -13.29 -31.57 -10.68
C GLN A 20 -12.86 -32.08 -12.07
N LEU A 21 -13.60 -31.73 -13.12
CA LEU A 21 -13.32 -32.16 -14.49
C LEU A 21 -11.93 -31.71 -14.99
N LEU A 22 -11.53 -30.49 -14.64
CA LEU A 22 -10.25 -29.90 -15.08
C LEU A 22 -9.08 -30.22 -14.14
N GLY A 23 -9.34 -30.92 -13.03
CA GLY A 23 -8.35 -31.23 -12.00
C GLY A 23 -7.77 -29.98 -11.33
N VAL A 24 -8.60 -28.96 -11.07
CA VAL A 24 -8.18 -27.72 -10.40
C VAL A 24 -8.92 -27.53 -9.09
N THR A 25 -8.26 -26.90 -8.12
CA THR A 25 -8.91 -26.60 -6.84
C THR A 25 -9.85 -25.41 -6.97
N ARG A 26 -10.95 -25.46 -6.22
CA ARG A 26 -11.91 -24.35 -6.14
C ARG A 26 -11.26 -23.07 -5.59
N SER A 27 -10.35 -23.23 -4.62
CA SER A 27 -9.57 -22.12 -4.06
C SER A 27 -8.67 -21.45 -5.11
N GLY A 28 -8.01 -22.23 -5.98
CA GLY A 28 -7.23 -21.72 -7.09
C GLY A 28 -8.06 -20.90 -8.07
N PHE A 29 -9.28 -21.34 -8.37
CA PHE A 29 -10.20 -20.61 -9.24
C PHE A 29 -10.63 -19.25 -8.64
N TYR A 30 -11.00 -19.20 -7.36
CA TYR A 30 -11.37 -17.93 -6.72
C TYR A 30 -10.17 -16.98 -6.57
N ASN A 31 -8.96 -17.51 -6.34
CA ASN A 31 -7.75 -16.70 -6.37
C ASN A 31 -7.51 -16.09 -7.76
N TYR A 32 -7.69 -16.89 -8.81
CA TYR A 32 -7.64 -16.40 -10.19
C TYR A 32 -8.67 -15.28 -10.43
N LEU A 33 -9.91 -15.46 -9.97
CA LEU A 33 -10.94 -14.42 -10.08
C LEU A 33 -10.58 -13.13 -9.32
N LYS A 34 -9.94 -13.25 -8.15
CA LYS A 34 -9.50 -12.11 -7.35
C LYS A 34 -8.39 -11.32 -8.06
N CYS A 35 -7.41 -12.01 -8.65
CA CYS A 35 -6.30 -11.36 -9.36
C CYS A 35 -6.70 -10.79 -10.72
N ASN A 36 -7.68 -11.40 -11.39
CA ASN A 36 -8.11 -10.99 -12.73
C ASN A 36 -9.28 -9.98 -12.71
N LYS A 37 -9.64 -9.45 -11.54
CA LYS A 37 -10.68 -8.43 -11.42
C LYS A 37 -10.06 -7.06 -11.76
N PRO A 38 -10.67 -6.27 -12.66
CA PRO A 38 -10.19 -4.92 -12.90
C PRO A 38 -10.21 -4.12 -11.58
N PRO A 39 -9.20 -3.25 -11.35
CA PRO A 39 -9.19 -2.42 -10.17
C PRO A 39 -10.45 -1.55 -10.15
N ASP A 40 -11.07 -1.46 -8.97
CA ASP A 40 -12.24 -0.61 -8.75
C ASP A 40 -11.87 0.85 -9.09
N PRO A 41 -12.58 1.54 -10.01
CA PRO A 41 -12.27 2.92 -10.37
C PRO A 41 -12.15 3.84 -9.16
N LEU A 42 -13.02 3.65 -8.17
CA LEU A 42 -13.02 4.41 -6.93
C LEU A 42 -11.73 4.17 -6.12
N HIS A 43 -11.21 2.94 -6.16
CA HIS A 43 -9.96 2.58 -5.49
C HIS A 43 -8.76 3.24 -6.17
N VAL A 44 -8.76 3.33 -7.50
CA VAL A 44 -7.73 4.04 -8.26
C VAL A 44 -7.74 5.54 -7.93
N GLU A 45 -8.92 6.16 -7.87
CA GLU A 45 -9.06 7.56 -7.44
C GLU A 45 -8.56 7.79 -6.01
N MET A 46 -8.92 6.91 -5.07
CA MET A 46 -8.42 6.99 -3.70
C MET A 46 -6.89 6.90 -3.63
N LEU A 47 -6.27 6.05 -4.44
CA LEU A 47 -4.81 5.95 -4.51
C LEU A 47 -4.16 7.24 -5.05
N ASP A 48 -4.77 7.87 -6.05
CA ASP A 48 -4.30 9.14 -6.60
C ASP A 48 -4.39 10.27 -5.57
N TRP A 49 -5.52 10.38 -4.86
CA TRP A 49 -5.68 11.32 -3.75
C TRP A 49 -4.67 11.09 -2.63
N VAL A 50 -4.40 9.83 -2.28
CA VAL A 50 -3.40 9.49 -1.25
C VAL A 50 -2.00 9.97 -1.66
N LYS A 51 -1.62 9.87 -2.95
CA LYS A 51 -0.35 10.40 -3.47
C LYS A 51 -0.31 11.92 -3.39
N LYS A 52 -1.35 12.60 -3.88
CA LYS A 52 -1.47 14.08 -3.84
C LYS A 52 -1.40 14.63 -2.41
N LEU A 53 -2.10 14.00 -1.47
CA LEU A 53 -2.09 14.38 -0.06
C LEU A 53 -0.74 14.11 0.62
N ALA A 54 -0.05 13.04 0.24
CA ALA A 54 1.29 12.76 0.75
C ALA A 54 2.30 13.81 0.26
N GLU A 55 2.24 14.16 -1.03
CA GLU A 55 3.10 15.17 -1.63
C GLU A 55 2.85 16.56 -1.02
N SER A 56 1.58 16.98 -0.89
CA SER A 56 1.23 18.27 -0.27
C SER A 56 1.60 18.36 1.21
N SER A 57 1.68 17.22 1.90
CA SER A 57 2.06 17.16 3.33
C SER A 57 3.54 16.82 3.56
N HIS A 58 4.37 16.83 2.50
CA HIS A 58 5.79 16.43 2.54
C HIS A 58 6.01 15.07 3.23
N TYR A 59 5.13 14.12 2.96
CA TYR A 59 5.14 12.77 3.53
C TYR A 59 5.04 12.74 5.06
N THR A 60 4.56 13.80 5.71
CA THR A 60 4.42 13.85 7.18
C THR A 60 3.18 13.06 7.66
N TYR A 61 2.23 12.80 6.76
CA TYR A 61 0.95 12.19 7.13
C TYR A 61 1.04 10.68 7.27
N GLY A 62 0.83 10.19 8.49
CA GLY A 62 0.58 8.78 8.76
C GLY A 62 -0.89 8.39 8.57
N SER A 63 -1.18 7.08 8.67
CA SER A 63 -2.52 6.50 8.48
C SER A 63 -3.66 7.19 9.23
N ARG A 64 -3.41 7.77 10.42
CA ARG A 64 -4.42 8.54 11.18
C ARG A 64 -4.81 9.85 10.49
N ARG A 65 -3.82 10.60 9.99
CA ARG A 65 -4.03 11.89 9.33
C ARG A 65 -4.56 11.68 7.91
N MET A 66 -4.04 10.67 7.22
CA MET A 66 -4.52 10.27 5.89
C MET A 66 -6.01 9.89 5.91
N LYS A 67 -6.46 9.13 6.93
CA LYS A 67 -7.88 8.85 7.14
C LYS A 67 -8.72 10.13 7.23
N LYS A 68 -8.30 11.10 8.03
CA LYS A 68 -9.04 12.36 8.20
C LYS A 68 -9.11 13.15 6.90
N ALA A 69 -8.02 13.22 6.15
CA ALA A 69 -7.97 13.91 4.87
C ALA A 69 -8.88 13.24 3.82
N LEU A 70 -8.83 11.91 3.70
CA LEU A 70 -9.73 11.17 2.79
C LEU A 70 -11.20 11.32 3.17
N ASN A 71 -11.51 11.29 4.47
CA ASN A 71 -12.88 11.52 4.94
C ASN A 71 -13.36 12.96 4.65
N ALA A 72 -12.47 13.96 4.74
CA ALA A 72 -12.80 15.34 4.39
C ALA A 72 -13.05 15.52 2.88
N LEU A 73 -12.41 14.69 2.04
CA LEU A 73 -12.67 14.59 0.61
C LEU A 73 -13.96 13.81 0.27
N GLY A 74 -14.71 13.32 1.27
CA GLY A 74 -15.97 12.61 1.07
C GLY A 74 -15.84 11.09 0.95
N TYR A 75 -14.63 10.52 1.06
CA TYR A 75 -14.44 9.08 1.03
C TYR A 75 -14.54 8.49 2.44
N PRO A 76 -15.54 7.65 2.77
CA PRO A 76 -15.66 7.03 4.08
C PRO A 76 -14.60 5.91 4.24
N VAL A 77 -13.43 6.28 4.76
CA VAL A 77 -12.28 5.36 4.87
C VAL A 77 -11.98 5.06 6.34
N GLY A 78 -11.83 3.77 6.65
CA GLY A 78 -11.36 3.29 7.96
C GLY A 78 -9.83 3.40 8.08
N ARG A 79 -9.31 3.34 9.32
CA ARG A 79 -7.85 3.39 9.57
C ARG A 79 -7.08 2.30 8.80
N ASN A 80 -7.62 1.08 8.77
CA ASN A 80 -6.97 -0.05 8.10
C ASN A 80 -6.97 0.13 6.58
N LYS A 81 -8.07 0.63 6.01
CA LYS A 81 -8.16 0.92 4.57
C LYS A 81 -7.19 2.04 4.17
N ALA A 82 -7.10 3.12 4.95
CA ALA A 82 -6.10 4.17 4.75
C ALA A 82 -4.67 3.63 4.82
N ARG A 83 -4.37 2.73 5.76
CA ARG A 83 -3.05 2.07 5.86
C ARG A 83 -2.75 1.23 4.62
N ASN A 84 -3.71 0.44 4.14
CA ASN A 84 -3.52 -0.39 2.95
C ASN A 84 -3.31 0.47 1.71
N LEU A 85 -4.11 1.53 1.52
CA LEU A 85 -3.91 2.51 0.44
C LEU A 85 -2.53 3.15 0.49
N MET A 86 -2.03 3.53 1.69
CA MET A 86 -0.66 4.04 1.82
C MET A 86 0.39 3.00 1.44
N LYS A 87 0.22 1.74 1.85
CA LYS A 87 1.14 0.64 1.49
C LYS A 87 1.14 0.37 -0.01
N GLU A 88 -0.04 0.30 -0.61
CA GLU A 88 -0.23 0.10 -2.05
C GLU A 88 0.36 1.26 -2.86
N ALA A 89 0.25 2.48 -2.36
CA ALA A 89 0.87 3.65 -2.97
C ALA A 89 2.39 3.78 -2.68
N GLY A 90 2.98 2.91 -1.85
CA GLY A 90 4.40 2.97 -1.45
C GLY A 90 4.73 4.10 -0.46
N ILE A 91 3.73 4.75 0.13
CA ILE A 91 3.89 5.96 0.93
C ILE A 91 4.13 5.61 2.39
N HIS A 92 5.25 6.08 2.92
CA HIS A 92 5.61 5.96 4.33
C HIS A 92 5.69 7.34 4.95
N ALA A 93 5.18 7.47 6.18
CA ALA A 93 5.28 8.73 6.90
C ALA A 93 6.74 9.00 7.27
N ARG A 94 7.30 10.12 6.80
CA ARG A 94 8.64 10.56 7.12
C ARG A 94 8.67 11.05 8.57
N TYR A 95 9.41 10.34 9.42
CA TYR A 95 9.68 10.82 10.77
C TYR A 95 10.88 11.77 10.74
N ARG A 96 10.79 12.91 11.43
CA ARG A 96 11.94 13.81 11.61
C ARG A 96 13.00 13.05 12.41
N LYS A 97 14.18 12.78 11.83
CA LYS A 97 15.32 12.27 12.61
C LYS A 97 15.56 13.23 13.77
N LYS A 98 15.63 12.72 15.00
CA LYS A 98 16.13 13.49 16.13
C LYS A 98 17.59 13.85 15.81
N TYR A 99 17.95 15.13 15.93
CA TYR A 99 19.35 15.54 15.89
C TYR A 99 19.98 15.00 17.18
N SER A 100 20.90 14.05 17.07
CA SER A 100 21.77 13.70 18.19
C SER A 100 22.92 14.69 18.16
N ASP A 101 23.06 15.50 19.21
CA ASP A 101 24.20 16.39 19.40
C ASP A 101 25.45 15.54 19.63
N VAL A 102 26.09 15.09 18.55
CA VAL A 102 27.45 14.55 18.63
C VAL A 102 28.37 15.75 18.70
N VAL A 103 28.62 16.23 19.93
CA VAL A 103 29.76 17.10 20.22
C VAL A 103 31.00 16.33 19.75
N LYS A 104 31.59 16.75 18.63
CA LYS A 104 32.90 16.27 18.22
C LYS A 104 33.90 16.81 19.24
N GLN A 105 34.42 15.94 20.09
CA GLN A 105 35.63 16.20 20.86
C GLN A 105 36.71 16.56 19.83
N ILE A 106 37.08 17.84 19.79
CA ILE A 106 38.25 18.29 19.03
C ILE A 106 39.42 17.81 19.87
N ASP A 107 40.17 16.83 19.36
CA ASP A 107 41.41 16.37 19.97
C ASP A 107 42.40 17.53 20.02
N THR A 108 42.44 18.24 21.14
CA THR A 108 43.45 19.23 21.48
C THR A 108 44.75 18.51 21.83
N HIS A 109 45.48 18.01 20.83
CA HIS A 109 46.80 17.43 21.06
C HIS A 109 47.79 17.65 19.91
N GLN A 110 47.86 18.88 19.39
CA GLN A 110 48.92 19.34 18.48
C GLN A 110 49.18 20.85 18.66
N LEU A 111 49.50 21.31 19.88
CA LEU A 111 50.05 22.66 20.12
C LEU A 111 51.00 22.65 21.33
N SER A 112 52.07 21.87 21.26
CA SER A 112 53.20 21.95 22.21
C SER A 112 54.57 21.99 21.53
N ASP A 113 54.65 22.26 20.22
CA ASP A 113 55.92 22.34 19.47
C ASP A 113 56.26 23.77 19.01
N PHE A 114 55.61 24.78 19.59
CA PHE A 114 55.99 26.18 19.43
C PHE A 114 55.89 26.90 20.78
N PHE A 115 56.81 26.60 21.69
CA PHE A 115 57.51 27.53 22.59
C PHE A 115 58.57 26.78 23.40
#